data_AF-A0A956GL70-F1
#
_entry.id   AF-A0A956GL70-F1
#
_cell.length_a   1.000
_cell.length_b   1.000
_cell.length_c   1.000
_cell.angle_alpha   90.00
_cell.angle_beta   90.00
_cell.angle_gamma   90.00
#
_symmetry.space_group_name_H-M   'P 1'
#
loop_
_entity.id
_entity.type
_entity.pdbx_description
1 polymer ?
#
loop_
_entity_poly.entity_id
_entity_poly.type
_entity_poly.pdbx_seq_one_letter_code
_entity_poly.pdbx_strand_id
1 'polypeptide(L)'
;MRFMIMHKNDPHTEAGELPPPELIAEMGAFIVEHARAGRFLGGEGLSGSRTRTRLRFRGGECTVRHGPYAGEHELPAALLLLKVTSRDEAIGWAQRYGKIVGDGELELGPVNEPWDLGMAPRPPDAPLRVLLIEKADAASEAGEARSPQQKAALTRLRTEMTRAGVLLSSELLLPSARARRLVFTDHDLRVHDGPFAESKELLGGFAIMDLDGIDDAIALCKRYAAILGGTLEIDVRPLAEPDAEA
;
A
#
# COMPACT_ATOMS: atom_id res chain seq x y z
N MET A 1 13.47 1.56 13.13
CA MET A 1 12.00 1.74 13.24
C MET A 1 11.42 1.59 11.84
N ARG A 2 10.29 0.88 11.70
CA ARG A 2 9.71 0.62 10.37
C ARG A 2 8.71 1.71 9.97
N PHE A 3 8.91 2.26 8.79
CA PHE A 3 8.02 3.24 8.16
C PHE A 3 7.53 2.72 6.81
N MET A 4 6.27 3.00 6.51
CA MET A 4 5.72 2.91 5.18
C MET A 4 5.67 4.31 4.57
N ILE A 5 6.40 4.49 3.47
CA ILE A 5 6.45 5.71 2.68
C ILE A 5 5.53 5.50 1.48
N MET A 6 4.48 6.31 1.35
CA MET A 6 3.45 6.17 0.34
C MET A 6 3.38 7.42 -0.52
N HIS A 7 3.19 7.25 -1.83
CA HIS A 7 2.82 8.34 -2.73
C HIS A 7 1.54 7.98 -3.48
N LYS A 8 0.91 9.00 -4.05
CA LYS A 8 -0.37 8.88 -4.73
C LYS A 8 -0.20 8.75 -6.23
N ASN A 9 -1.21 8.21 -6.90
CA ASN A 9 -1.32 8.30 -8.33
C ASN A 9 -1.46 9.75 -8.77
N ASP A 10 -0.78 10.09 -9.86
CA ASP A 10 -1.00 11.30 -10.62
C ASP A 10 -1.85 10.96 -11.88
N PRO A 11 -2.22 11.96 -12.71
CA PRO A 11 -2.99 11.70 -13.92
C PRO A 11 -2.32 10.72 -14.91
N HIS A 12 -0.99 10.67 -14.97
CA HIS A 12 -0.24 9.78 -15.86
C HIS A 12 -0.27 8.34 -15.35
N THR A 13 0.02 8.11 -14.07
CA THR A 13 0.00 6.75 -13.49
C THR A 13 -1.42 6.19 -13.43
N GLU A 14 -2.42 7.04 -13.21
CA GLU A 14 -3.84 6.63 -13.25
C GLU A 14 -4.29 6.24 -14.68
N ALA A 15 -3.73 6.88 -15.71
CA ALA A 15 -3.93 6.51 -17.10
C ALA A 15 -3.18 5.22 -17.49
N GLY A 16 -2.27 4.73 -16.65
CA GLY A 16 -1.42 3.57 -16.92
C GLY A 16 -0.28 3.87 -17.90
N GLU A 17 0.16 5.13 -17.96
CA GLU A 17 1.32 5.53 -18.74
C GLU A 17 2.61 4.94 -18.13
N LEU A 18 3.54 4.53 -19.00
CA LEU A 18 4.83 4.04 -18.56
C LEU A 18 5.69 5.20 -18.04
N PRO A 19 6.39 5.03 -16.90
CA PRO A 19 7.34 6.03 -16.46
C PRO A 19 8.51 6.16 -17.45
N PRO A 20 9.16 7.33 -17.54
CA PRO A 20 10.37 7.51 -18.34
C PRO A 20 11.47 6.51 -17.94
N PRO A 21 12.26 5.98 -18.90
CA PRO A 21 13.34 5.04 -18.61
C PRO A 21 14.36 5.58 -17.60
N GLU A 22 14.63 6.89 -17.61
CA GLU A 22 15.52 7.56 -16.68
C GLU A 22 14.99 7.46 -15.24
N LEU A 23 13.68 7.68 -15.04
CA LEU A 23 13.03 7.54 -13.73
C LEU A 23 13.14 6.09 -13.22
N ILE A 24 12.89 5.10 -14.10
CA ILE A 24 13.02 3.68 -13.75
C ILE A 24 14.45 3.38 -13.29
N ALA A 25 15.46 3.86 -14.02
CA ALA A 25 16.86 3.62 -13.70
C ALA A 25 17.27 4.27 -12.37
N GLU A 26 16.87 5.52 -12.13
CA GLU A 26 17.16 6.25 -10.89
C GLU A 26 16.46 5.61 -9.69
N MET A 27 15.19 5.23 -9.83
CA MET A 27 14.46 4.53 -8.78
C MET A 27 15.08 3.15 -8.50
N GLY A 28 15.48 2.42 -9.53
CA GLY A 28 16.20 1.15 -9.38
C GLY A 28 17.52 1.30 -8.62
N ALA A 29 18.30 2.32 -8.93
CA ALA A 29 19.55 2.63 -8.22
C ALA A 29 19.29 2.98 -6.74
N PHE A 30 18.27 3.80 -6.48
CA PHE A 30 17.83 4.16 -5.13
C PHE A 30 17.42 2.94 -4.31
N ILE A 31 16.63 2.03 -4.89
CA ILE A 31 16.21 0.78 -4.24
C ILE A 31 17.43 -0.10 -3.93
N VAL A 32 18.34 -0.29 -4.90
CA VAL A 32 19.54 -1.13 -4.72
C VAL A 32 20.45 -0.58 -3.62
N GLU A 33 20.64 0.73 -3.56
CA GLU A 33 21.42 1.39 -2.51
C GLU A 33 20.84 1.09 -1.11
N HIS A 34 19.54 1.35 -0.93
CA HIS A 34 18.88 1.17 0.36
C HIS A 34 18.69 -0.30 0.75
N ALA A 35 18.53 -1.20 -0.22
CA ALA A 35 18.49 -2.64 0.03
C ALA A 35 19.86 -3.16 0.52
N ARG A 36 20.97 -2.73 -0.11
CA ARG A 36 22.33 -3.09 0.33
C ARG A 36 22.65 -2.57 1.72
N ALA A 37 22.09 -1.43 2.09
CA ALA A 37 22.20 -0.86 3.43
C ALA A 37 21.30 -1.55 4.47
N GLY A 38 20.47 -2.52 4.08
CA GLY A 38 19.49 -3.16 4.96
C GLY A 38 18.31 -2.27 5.35
N ARG A 39 18.14 -1.12 4.69
CA ARG A 39 17.11 -0.11 5.00
C ARG A 39 15.82 -0.33 4.21
N PHE A 40 15.87 -0.91 3.01
CA PHE A 40 14.69 -1.21 2.20
C PHE A 40 14.20 -2.63 2.48
N LEU A 41 12.97 -2.75 3.00
CA LEU A 41 12.36 -4.04 3.36
C LEU A 41 11.42 -4.58 2.28
N GLY A 42 10.92 -3.71 1.40
CA GLY A 42 10.00 -4.06 0.32
C GLY A 42 9.24 -2.85 -0.17
N GLY A 43 8.56 -2.98 -1.30
CA GLY A 43 7.78 -1.89 -1.89
C GLY A 43 7.17 -2.32 -3.20
N GLU A 44 6.04 -1.71 -3.55
CA GLU A 44 5.30 -2.07 -4.76
C GLU A 44 4.71 -0.79 -5.39
N GLY A 45 4.74 -0.74 -6.73
CA GLY A 45 3.92 0.20 -7.51
C GLY A 45 2.53 -0.39 -7.71
N LEU A 46 1.52 0.46 -7.80
CA LEU A 46 0.13 0.07 -8.03
C LEU A 46 -0.39 0.66 -9.32
N SER A 47 -1.00 -0.19 -10.14
CA SER A 47 -1.70 0.25 -11.35
C SER A 47 -2.89 1.16 -11.04
N GLY A 48 -3.30 2.00 -11.99
CA GLY A 48 -4.44 2.91 -11.85
C GLY A 48 -5.77 2.23 -11.45
N SER A 49 -6.74 3.01 -10.96
CA SER A 49 -8.02 2.50 -10.42
C SER A 49 -8.78 1.58 -11.36
N ARG A 50 -8.60 1.75 -12.68
CA ARG A 50 -9.22 0.94 -13.73
C ARG A 50 -8.94 -0.56 -13.57
N THR A 51 -7.80 -0.93 -12.99
CA THR A 51 -7.41 -2.32 -12.77
C THR A 51 -7.77 -2.84 -11.38
N ARG A 52 -8.36 -1.98 -10.53
CA ARG A 52 -8.64 -2.28 -9.13
C ARG A 52 -10.09 -2.67 -8.90
N THR A 53 -10.34 -3.29 -7.76
CA THR A 53 -11.67 -3.73 -7.33
C THR A 53 -11.87 -3.34 -5.86
N ARG A 54 -13.03 -2.76 -5.55
CA ARG A 54 -13.44 -2.43 -4.19
C ARG A 54 -14.47 -3.41 -3.68
N LEU A 55 -14.29 -3.84 -2.43
CA LEU A 55 -15.27 -4.58 -1.67
C LEU A 55 -15.75 -3.67 -0.55
N ARG A 56 -17.05 -3.41 -0.48
CA ARG A 56 -17.66 -2.68 0.62
C ARG A 56 -18.48 -3.65 1.46
N PHE A 57 -18.25 -3.62 2.77
CA PHE A 57 -18.91 -4.44 3.77
C PHE A 57 -19.83 -3.55 4.62
N ARG A 58 -21.11 -3.90 4.68
CA ARG A 58 -22.12 -3.21 5.49
C ARG A 58 -23.14 -4.23 6.01
N GLY A 59 -23.32 -4.31 7.32
CA GLY A 59 -24.32 -5.20 7.94
C GLY A 59 -24.12 -6.68 7.56
N GLY A 60 -22.88 -7.09 7.29
CA GLY A 60 -22.54 -8.46 6.86
C GLY A 60 -22.71 -8.74 5.37
N GLU A 61 -23.25 -7.80 4.58
CA GLU A 61 -23.28 -7.89 3.12
C GLU A 61 -22.00 -7.35 2.50
N CYS A 62 -21.57 -7.95 1.39
CA CYS A 62 -20.40 -7.52 0.62
C CYS A 62 -20.82 -7.14 -0.81
N THR A 63 -20.61 -5.89 -1.18
CA THR A 63 -20.78 -5.42 -2.56
C THR A 63 -19.43 -5.26 -3.24
N VAL A 64 -19.28 -5.78 -4.46
CA VAL A 64 -18.02 -5.71 -5.23
C VAL A 64 -18.20 -4.72 -6.38
N ARG A 65 -17.25 -3.78 -6.52
CA ARG A 65 -17.22 -2.80 -7.60
C ARG A 65 -15.86 -2.81 -8.28
N HIS A 66 -15.86 -2.99 -9.60
CA HIS A 66 -14.65 -2.82 -10.40
C HIS A 66 -14.47 -1.34 -10.78
N GLY A 67 -13.21 -0.91 -10.90
CA GLY A 67 -12.88 0.44 -11.33
C GLY A 67 -13.24 0.74 -12.79
N PRO A 68 -13.04 1.99 -13.24
CA PRO A 68 -12.47 3.09 -12.46
C PRO A 68 -13.44 3.68 -11.42
N TYR A 69 -12.87 4.41 -10.48
CA TYR A 69 -13.59 5.19 -9.47
C TYR A 69 -12.76 6.39 -9.05
N ALA A 70 -13.42 7.40 -8.48
CA ALA A 70 -12.73 8.49 -7.82
C ALA A 70 -12.15 8.03 -6.47
N GLY A 71 -11.01 8.59 -6.08
CA GLY A 71 -10.49 8.41 -4.73
C GLY A 71 -11.37 9.18 -3.73
N GLU A 72 -11.84 8.47 -2.72
CA GLU A 72 -12.57 9.04 -1.58
C GLU A 72 -12.09 8.28 -0.33
N HIS A 73 -11.43 9.00 0.59
CA HIS A 73 -10.94 8.46 1.86
C HIS A 73 -10.05 7.21 1.69
N GLU A 74 -8.89 7.40 1.06
CA GLU A 74 -7.99 6.31 0.64
C GLU A 74 -6.93 5.92 1.67
N LEU A 75 -7.13 6.24 2.94
CA LEU A 75 -6.13 5.95 3.97
C LEU A 75 -6.05 4.43 4.22
N PRO A 76 -4.87 3.80 4.12
CA PRO A 76 -4.72 2.40 4.47
C PRO A 76 -4.58 2.24 5.99
N ALA A 77 -5.29 1.28 6.55
CA ALA A 77 -5.08 0.77 7.91
C ALA A 77 -4.21 -0.50 7.91
N ALA A 78 -4.37 -1.36 6.90
CA ALA A 78 -3.53 -2.55 6.74
C ALA A 78 -3.34 -2.90 5.26
N LEU A 79 -2.24 -3.59 4.97
CA LEU A 79 -1.90 -4.11 3.66
C LEU A 79 -1.60 -5.59 3.72
N LEU A 80 -2.04 -6.34 2.70
CA LEU A 80 -1.61 -7.71 2.45
C LEU A 80 -1.15 -7.82 1.00
N LEU A 81 0.09 -8.26 0.79
CA LEU A 81 0.58 -8.63 -0.53
C LEU A 81 0.26 -10.10 -0.77
N LEU A 82 -0.52 -10.39 -1.80
CA LEU A 82 -0.98 -11.73 -2.12
C LEU A 82 -0.41 -12.19 -3.47
N LYS A 83 -0.02 -13.46 -3.55
CA LYS A 83 0.27 -14.18 -4.79
C LYS A 83 -0.91 -15.12 -5.08
N VAL A 84 -1.58 -14.91 -6.19
CA VAL A 84 -2.77 -15.66 -6.60
C VAL A 84 -2.65 -16.09 -8.06
N THR A 85 -3.59 -16.93 -8.50
CA THR A 85 -3.71 -17.39 -9.88
C THR A 85 -4.72 -16.58 -10.69
N SER A 86 -5.64 -15.89 -10.01
CA SER A 86 -6.69 -15.10 -10.66
C SER A 86 -7.22 -13.98 -9.76
N ARG A 87 -7.88 -12.99 -10.37
CA ARG A 87 -8.58 -11.94 -9.64
C ARG A 87 -9.71 -12.50 -8.77
N ASP A 88 -10.39 -13.53 -9.23
CA ASP A 88 -11.51 -14.13 -8.49
C ASP A 88 -11.02 -14.84 -7.22
N GLU A 89 -9.84 -15.49 -7.29
CA GLU A 89 -9.17 -16.04 -6.11
C GLU A 89 -8.83 -14.92 -5.10
N ALA A 90 -8.24 -13.81 -5.57
CA ALA A 90 -7.96 -12.66 -4.72
C ALA A 90 -9.23 -12.08 -4.07
N ILE A 91 -10.33 -11.96 -4.81
CA ILE A 91 -11.63 -11.52 -4.28
C ILE A 91 -12.13 -12.49 -3.22
N GLY A 92 -12.00 -13.81 -3.43
CA GLY A 92 -12.38 -14.82 -2.43
C GLY A 92 -11.62 -14.66 -1.11
N TRP A 93 -10.30 -14.45 -1.18
CA TRP A 93 -9.47 -14.14 -0.02
C TRP A 93 -9.88 -12.82 0.67
N ALA A 94 -10.11 -11.77 -0.11
CA ALA A 94 -10.56 -10.47 0.40
C ALA A 94 -11.93 -10.54 1.07
N GLN A 95 -12.88 -11.33 0.53
CA GLN A 95 -14.19 -11.54 1.14
C GLN A 95 -14.10 -12.22 2.51
N ARG A 96 -13.20 -13.21 2.65
CA ARG A 96 -12.95 -13.87 3.92
C ARG A 96 -12.33 -12.93 4.94
N TYR A 97 -11.37 -12.11 4.50
CA TYR A 97 -10.74 -11.07 5.32
C TYR A 97 -11.77 -10.05 5.81
N GLY A 98 -12.53 -9.44 4.89
CA GLY A 98 -13.51 -8.40 5.20
C GLY A 98 -14.65 -8.88 6.09
N LYS A 99 -15.10 -10.14 5.95
CA LYS A 99 -16.08 -10.74 6.88
C LYS A 99 -15.59 -10.80 8.33
N ILE A 100 -14.28 -10.88 8.55
CA ILE A 100 -13.70 -10.88 9.89
C ILE A 100 -13.54 -9.44 10.40
N VAL A 101 -13.07 -8.52 9.54
CA VAL A 101 -12.91 -7.10 9.89
C VAL A 101 -14.26 -6.47 10.23
N GLY A 102 -15.30 -6.76 9.45
CA GLY A 102 -16.65 -6.23 9.63
C GLY A 102 -16.94 -5.09 8.65
N ASP A 103 -17.76 -4.13 9.09
CA ASP A 103 -18.16 -3.00 8.27
C ASP A 103 -16.96 -2.15 7.87
N GLY A 104 -16.77 -1.92 6.57
CA GLY A 104 -15.59 -1.23 6.06
C GLY A 104 -15.44 -1.34 4.55
N GLU A 105 -14.29 -0.93 4.03
CA GLU A 105 -13.93 -1.08 2.62
C GLU A 105 -12.56 -1.74 2.47
N LEU A 106 -12.48 -2.65 1.51
CA LEU A 106 -11.23 -3.19 1.01
C LEU A 106 -11.04 -2.75 -0.44
N GLU A 107 -9.80 -2.50 -0.83
CA GLU A 107 -9.41 -2.30 -2.21
C GLU A 107 -8.38 -3.37 -2.58
N LEU A 108 -8.57 -4.05 -3.71
CA LEU A 108 -7.57 -4.94 -4.29
C LEU A 108 -7.12 -4.41 -5.66
N GLY A 109 -5.83 -4.52 -5.93
CA GLY A 109 -5.27 -4.13 -7.23
C GLY A 109 -4.00 -4.91 -7.54
N PRO A 110 -3.71 -5.16 -8.83
CA PRO A 110 -2.42 -5.71 -9.21
C PRO A 110 -1.30 -4.73 -8.86
N VAL A 111 -0.19 -5.28 -8.36
CA VAL A 111 1.07 -4.53 -8.26
C VAL A 111 1.76 -4.51 -9.63
N ASN A 112 2.57 -3.48 -9.88
CA ASN A 112 3.35 -3.39 -11.11
C ASN A 112 4.53 -4.35 -11.07
N GLU A 113 4.67 -5.13 -12.13
CA GLU A 113 5.77 -6.06 -12.32
C GLU A 113 6.80 -5.48 -13.30
N PRO A 114 8.03 -6.02 -13.38
CA PRO A 114 9.05 -5.51 -14.31
C PRO A 114 8.58 -5.44 -15.76
N TRP A 115 7.73 -6.37 -16.19
CA TRP A 115 7.15 -6.35 -17.54
C TRP A 115 6.07 -5.29 -17.74
N ASP A 116 5.35 -4.90 -16.68
CA ASP A 116 4.38 -3.81 -16.73
C ASP A 116 5.08 -2.45 -16.83
N LEU A 117 6.37 -2.40 -16.48
CA LEU A 117 7.24 -1.22 -16.62
C LEU A 117 8.13 -1.28 -17.88
N GLY A 118 7.94 -2.28 -18.75
CA GLY A 118 8.74 -2.44 -19.97
C GLY A 118 10.20 -2.87 -19.74
N MET A 119 10.56 -3.30 -18.52
CA MET A 119 11.93 -3.71 -18.17
C MET A 119 12.28 -5.12 -18.62
N ALA A 120 11.28 -5.97 -18.86
CA ALA A 120 11.44 -7.35 -19.26
C ALA A 120 10.22 -7.86 -20.04
N PRO A 121 10.34 -8.90 -20.89
CA PRO A 121 9.18 -9.58 -21.44
C PRO A 121 8.38 -10.28 -20.33
N ARG A 122 7.05 -10.29 -20.45
CA ARG A 122 6.18 -11.00 -19.50
C ARG A 122 6.36 -12.52 -19.60
N PRO A 123 6.66 -13.22 -18.49
CA PRO A 123 6.71 -14.69 -18.48
C PRO A 123 5.35 -15.32 -18.82
N PRO A 124 5.30 -16.45 -19.55
CA PRO A 124 4.04 -17.15 -19.86
C PRO A 124 3.24 -17.58 -18.62
N ASP A 125 3.94 -17.91 -17.54
CA ASP A 125 3.43 -18.36 -16.24
C ASP A 125 3.58 -17.30 -15.15
N ALA A 126 3.64 -16.02 -15.54
CA ALA A 126 3.78 -14.90 -14.63
C ALA A 126 2.71 -14.96 -13.51
N PRO A 127 3.13 -14.99 -12.22
CA PRO A 127 2.18 -15.01 -11.12
C PRO A 127 1.39 -13.70 -11.07
N LEU A 128 0.14 -13.76 -10.59
CA LEU A 128 -0.60 -12.54 -10.30
C LEU A 128 -0.33 -12.14 -8.85
N ARG A 129 0.40 -11.04 -8.65
CA ARG A 129 0.54 -10.41 -7.35
C ARG A 129 -0.46 -9.26 -7.21
N VAL A 130 -1.15 -9.22 -6.09
CA VAL A 130 -2.13 -8.16 -5.78
C VAL A 130 -1.88 -7.60 -4.40
N LEU A 131 -2.06 -6.29 -4.26
CA LEU A 131 -2.14 -5.65 -2.97
C LEU A 131 -3.60 -5.58 -2.54
N LEU A 132 -3.90 -6.15 -1.37
CA LEU A 132 -5.15 -5.94 -0.66
C LEU A 132 -4.93 -4.83 0.38
N ILE A 133 -5.69 -3.76 0.26
CA ILE A 133 -5.69 -2.60 1.13
C ILE A 133 -6.96 -2.64 1.98
N GLU A 134 -6.82 -2.71 3.29
CA GLU A 134 -7.90 -2.37 4.22
C GLU A 134 -7.92 -0.86 4.41
N LYS A 135 -9.04 -0.22 4.03
CA LYS A 135 -9.20 1.21 4.25
C LYS A 135 -9.43 1.49 5.74
N ALA A 136 -8.81 2.55 6.21
CA ALA A 136 -9.01 3.06 7.56
C ALA A 136 -10.45 3.55 7.75
N ASP A 137 -11.01 3.22 8.89
CA ASP A 137 -12.28 3.71 9.40
C ASP A 137 -12.08 4.50 10.71
N ALA A 138 -13.18 4.99 11.28
CA ALA A 138 -13.15 5.76 12.52
C ALA A 138 -12.51 4.99 13.69
N ALA A 139 -12.71 3.67 13.77
CA ALA A 139 -12.16 2.85 14.86
C ALA A 139 -10.65 2.69 14.72
N SER A 140 -10.17 2.35 13.51
CA SER A 140 -8.73 2.24 13.23
C SER A 140 -8.01 3.57 13.42
N GLU A 141 -8.60 4.71 13.04
CA GLU A 141 -8.03 6.04 13.24
C GLU A 141 -8.07 6.51 14.70
N ALA A 142 -9.04 6.03 15.49
CA ALA A 142 -9.04 6.20 16.93
C ALA A 142 -8.01 5.30 17.65
N GLY A 143 -7.33 4.40 16.92
CA GLY A 143 -6.40 3.43 17.48
C GLY A 143 -7.09 2.31 18.27
N GLU A 144 -8.37 2.06 17.99
CA GLU A 144 -9.12 1.00 18.65
C GLU A 144 -8.57 -0.37 18.26
N ALA A 145 -8.31 -1.20 19.27
CA ALA A 145 -7.86 -2.57 19.02
C ALA A 145 -9.04 -3.42 18.53
N ARG A 146 -8.78 -4.24 17.50
CA ARG A 146 -9.70 -5.32 17.11
C ARG A 146 -10.03 -6.21 18.31
N SER A 147 -11.25 -6.74 18.36
CA SER A 147 -11.65 -7.69 19.41
C SER A 147 -10.76 -8.94 19.41
N PRO A 148 -10.63 -9.66 20.54
CA PRO A 148 -9.86 -10.90 20.60
C PRO A 148 -10.31 -11.95 19.58
N GLN A 149 -11.62 -12.02 19.30
CA GLN A 149 -12.18 -12.92 18.29
C GLN A 149 -11.71 -12.55 16.88
N GLN A 150 -11.76 -11.26 16.51
CA GLN A 150 -11.27 -10.77 15.22
C GLN A 150 -9.76 -11.02 15.08
N LYS A 151 -8.97 -10.72 16.11
CA LYS A 151 -7.51 -11.00 16.11
C LYS A 151 -7.24 -12.48 15.86
N ALA A 152 -7.87 -13.37 16.62
CA ALA A 152 -7.69 -14.81 16.47
C ALA A 152 -8.14 -15.31 15.07
N ALA A 153 -9.25 -14.80 14.54
CA ALA A 153 -9.74 -15.17 13.21
C ALA A 153 -8.80 -14.67 12.10
N LEU A 154 -8.30 -13.43 12.18
CA LEU A 154 -7.32 -12.89 11.23
C LEU A 154 -6.00 -13.67 11.28
N THR A 155 -5.52 -14.02 12.47
CA THR A 155 -4.31 -14.86 12.62
C THR A 155 -4.51 -16.21 11.92
N ARG A 156 -5.63 -16.90 12.18
CA ARG A 156 -5.95 -18.18 11.50
C ARG A 156 -6.01 -18.03 9.98
N LEU A 157 -6.66 -16.97 9.49
CA LEU A 157 -6.77 -16.71 8.06
C LEU A 157 -5.40 -16.44 7.42
N ARG A 158 -4.54 -15.63 8.06
CA ARG A 158 -3.17 -15.39 7.58
C ARG A 158 -2.35 -16.68 7.55
N THR A 159 -2.42 -17.50 8.61
CA THR A 159 -1.75 -18.82 8.63
C THR A 159 -2.21 -19.71 7.48
N GLU A 160 -3.51 -19.72 7.17
CA GLU A 160 -4.05 -20.46 6.04
C GLU A 160 -3.53 -19.94 4.70
N MET A 161 -3.56 -18.62 4.48
CA MET A 161 -3.02 -17.99 3.27
C MET A 161 -1.52 -18.29 3.10
N THR A 162 -0.73 -18.23 4.18
CA THR A 162 0.69 -18.57 4.16
C THR A 162 0.91 -20.04 3.78
N ARG A 163 0.16 -20.97 4.39
CA ARG A 163 0.24 -22.40 4.04
C ARG A 163 -0.16 -22.68 2.59
N ALA A 164 -1.10 -21.91 2.05
CA ALA A 164 -1.49 -21.97 0.64
C ALA A 164 -0.48 -21.31 -0.30
N GLY A 165 0.57 -20.64 0.20
CA GLY A 165 1.52 -19.89 -0.60
C GLY A 165 0.95 -18.57 -1.17
N VAL A 166 -0.17 -18.11 -0.61
CA VAL A 166 -0.91 -16.92 -1.06
C VAL A 166 -0.40 -15.66 -0.38
N LEU A 167 -0.21 -15.67 0.95
CA LEU A 167 0.25 -14.48 1.66
C LEU A 167 1.77 -14.32 1.54
N LEU A 168 2.21 -13.25 0.89
CA LEU A 168 3.63 -12.88 0.76
C LEU A 168 4.09 -11.99 1.91
N SER A 169 3.29 -10.97 2.25
CA SER A 169 3.54 -10.09 3.38
C SER A 169 2.24 -9.47 3.89
N SER A 170 2.26 -9.00 5.14
CA SER A 170 1.17 -8.22 5.71
C SER A 170 1.70 -7.17 6.67
N GLU A 171 1.22 -5.94 6.54
CA GLU A 171 1.59 -4.83 7.41
C GLU A 171 0.35 -4.18 8.01
N LEU A 172 0.46 -3.78 9.28
CA LEU A 172 -0.54 -2.97 9.98
C LEU A 172 0.06 -1.58 10.18
N LEU A 173 -0.67 -0.54 9.80
CA LEU A 173 -0.23 0.83 9.95
C LEU A 173 -0.75 1.41 11.27
N LEU A 174 0.03 2.30 11.89
CA LEU A 174 -0.50 3.11 13.00
C LEU A 174 -1.51 4.15 12.48
N PRO A 175 -2.38 4.71 13.34
CA PRO A 175 -3.36 5.73 12.95
C PRO A 175 -2.70 6.90 12.22
N SER A 176 -3.40 7.51 11.27
CA SER A 176 -2.82 8.56 10.42
C SER A 176 -2.41 9.82 11.19
N ALA A 177 -2.92 10.04 12.41
CA ALA A 177 -2.41 11.04 13.35
C ALA A 177 -0.93 10.84 13.74
N ARG A 178 -0.36 9.66 13.49
CA ARG A 178 1.07 9.34 13.69
C ARG A 178 1.92 9.56 12.44
N ALA A 179 1.30 9.91 11.32
CA ALA A 179 1.99 10.12 10.06
C ALA A 179 2.58 11.53 9.94
N ARG A 180 3.52 11.68 9.02
CA ARG A 180 3.94 12.98 8.48
C ARG A 180 3.55 13.05 7.02
N ARG A 181 2.89 14.14 6.63
CA ARG A 181 2.56 14.44 5.24
C ARG A 181 3.56 15.42 4.68
N LEU A 182 4.22 15.03 3.60
CA LEU A 182 5.22 15.83 2.91
C LEU A 182 4.63 16.28 1.58
N VAL A 183 4.60 17.58 1.35
CA VAL A 183 4.15 18.17 0.09
C VAL A 183 5.36 18.79 -0.60
N PHE A 184 5.68 18.26 -1.77
CA PHE A 184 6.73 18.77 -2.64
C PHE A 184 6.08 19.55 -3.78
N THR A 185 6.50 20.80 -3.98
CA THR A 185 6.07 21.65 -5.10
C THR A 185 7.28 22.43 -5.59
N ASP A 186 7.68 22.27 -6.85
CA ASP A 186 8.83 22.97 -7.44
C ASP A 186 10.12 22.89 -6.58
N HIS A 187 10.41 21.69 -6.04
CA HIS A 187 11.52 21.41 -5.11
C HIS A 187 11.42 22.04 -3.70
N ASP A 188 10.34 22.77 -3.39
CA ASP A 188 10.02 23.21 -2.03
C ASP A 188 9.35 22.07 -1.25
N LEU A 189 9.79 21.84 -0.01
CA LEU A 189 9.23 20.82 0.88
C LEU A 189 8.44 21.50 2.01
N ARG A 190 7.16 21.14 2.12
CA ARG A 190 6.33 21.44 3.29
C ARG A 190 6.03 20.17 4.06
N VAL A 191 6.27 20.21 5.37
CA VAL A 191 6.01 19.10 6.29
C VAL A 191 4.81 19.43 7.14
N HIS A 192 3.85 18.51 7.18
CA HIS A 192 2.62 18.61 7.96
C HIS A 192 2.51 17.42 8.92
N ASP A 193 2.04 17.68 10.14
CA ASP A 193 1.56 16.65 11.06
C ASP A 193 0.23 16.05 10.56
N GLY A 194 -0.01 14.77 10.83
CA GLY A 194 -1.23 14.06 10.41
C GLY A 194 -2.52 14.57 11.07
N PRO A 195 -3.71 14.06 10.66
CA PRO A 195 -3.95 13.15 9.53
C PRO A 195 -3.96 13.87 8.18
N PHE A 196 -3.96 13.13 7.08
CA PHE A 196 -4.27 13.70 5.76
C PHE A 196 -5.62 14.43 5.81
N ALA A 197 -5.69 15.63 5.22
CA ALA A 197 -6.97 16.10 4.70
C ALA A 197 -7.46 15.06 3.67
N GLU A 198 -8.75 14.72 3.68
CA GLU A 198 -9.35 13.72 2.80
C GLU A 198 -8.63 13.62 1.45
N SER A 199 -7.83 12.56 1.26
CA SER A 199 -7.14 12.36 0.00
C SER A 199 -8.17 11.92 -1.03
N LYS A 200 -8.33 12.74 -2.06
CA LYS A 200 -9.11 12.39 -3.26
C LYS A 200 -8.33 11.53 -4.25
N GLU A 201 -7.07 11.29 -3.95
CA GLU A 201 -6.11 10.63 -4.81
C GLU A 201 -5.79 9.24 -4.24
N LEU A 202 -5.63 8.28 -5.15
CA LEU A 202 -5.44 6.86 -4.86
C LEU A 202 -3.98 6.56 -4.56
N LEU A 203 -3.70 5.53 -3.76
CA LEU A 203 -2.33 5.08 -3.51
C LEU A 203 -1.68 4.62 -4.82
N GLY A 204 -0.56 5.24 -5.23
CA GLY A 204 0.16 4.90 -6.46
C GLY A 204 1.35 3.97 -6.22
N GLY A 205 1.94 4.02 -5.03
CA GLY A 205 2.95 3.05 -4.63
C GLY A 205 3.47 3.31 -3.22
N PHE A 206 4.25 2.35 -2.72
CA PHE A 206 4.83 2.46 -1.39
C PHE A 206 6.20 1.79 -1.27
N ALA A 207 6.94 2.17 -0.24
CA ALA A 207 8.13 1.50 0.24
C ALA A 207 8.07 1.31 1.75
N ILE A 208 8.49 0.14 2.23
CA ILE A 208 8.70 -0.18 3.63
C ILE A 208 10.19 -0.03 3.92
N MET A 209 10.51 0.86 4.87
CA MET A 209 11.86 1.23 5.22
C MET A 209 12.13 0.97 6.70
N ASP A 210 13.30 0.43 7.04
CA ASP A 210 13.84 0.46 8.41
C ASP A 210 14.80 1.64 8.56
N LEU A 211 14.42 2.58 9.43
CA LEU A 211 15.04 3.90 9.56
C LEU A 211 15.20 4.28 11.03
N ASP A 212 16.12 5.19 11.32
CA ASP A 212 16.45 5.58 12.70
C ASP A 212 15.34 6.41 13.38
N GLY A 213 14.45 7.00 12.58
CA GLY A 213 13.32 7.78 13.06
C GLY A 213 12.66 8.60 11.97
N ILE A 214 11.70 9.44 12.36
CA ILE A 214 10.90 10.22 11.42
C ILE A 214 11.73 11.24 10.64
N ASP A 215 12.76 11.84 11.26
CA ASP A 215 13.63 12.82 10.58
C ASP A 215 14.46 12.16 9.47
N ASP A 216 14.95 10.93 9.70
CA ASP A 216 15.64 10.13 8.68
C ASP A 216 14.69 9.75 7.54
N ALA A 217 13.44 9.40 7.86
CA ALA A 217 12.41 9.15 6.85
C ALA A 217 12.09 10.37 6.00
N ILE A 218 11.95 11.55 6.61
CA ILE A 218 11.74 12.82 5.89
C ILE A 218 12.94 13.15 5.00
N ALA A 219 14.16 12.96 5.49
CA ALA A 219 15.37 13.20 4.72
C ALA A 219 15.45 12.28 3.49
N LEU A 220 15.12 11.00 3.65
CA LEU A 220 15.06 10.03 2.56
C LEU A 220 13.98 10.40 1.53
N CYS A 221 12.82 10.89 1.97
CA CYS A 221 11.73 11.30 1.08
C CYS A 221 12.11 12.45 0.14
N LYS A 222 13.07 13.30 0.50
CA LYS A 222 13.58 14.35 -0.41
C LYS A 222 14.22 13.75 -1.66
N ARG A 223 15.00 12.68 -1.51
CA ARG A 223 15.60 11.96 -2.65
C ARG A 223 14.55 11.22 -3.45
N TYR A 224 13.61 10.58 -2.77
CA TYR A 224 12.49 9.89 -3.40
C TYR A 224 11.65 10.84 -4.25
N ALA A 225 11.30 12.01 -3.71
CA ALA A 225 10.57 13.06 -4.42
C ALA A 225 11.36 13.66 -5.60
N ALA A 226 12.68 13.78 -5.48
CA ALA A 226 13.51 14.26 -6.59
C ALA A 226 13.49 13.31 -7.80
N ILE A 227 13.42 11.99 -7.56
CA ILE A 227 13.33 10.97 -8.61
C ILE A 227 11.94 10.98 -9.27
N LEU A 228 10.88 11.07 -8.47
CA LEU A 228 9.51 11.07 -8.99
C LEU A 228 9.15 12.39 -9.70
N GLY A 229 9.68 13.52 -9.21
CA GLY A 229 9.43 14.84 -9.78
C GLY A 229 8.01 15.37 -9.55
N GLY A 230 7.72 16.54 -10.12
CA GLY A 230 6.39 17.15 -10.10
C GLY A 230 5.93 17.65 -8.73
N THR A 231 4.61 17.88 -8.63
CA THR A 231 3.97 18.10 -7.32
C THR A 231 3.66 16.73 -6.72
N LEU A 232 4.32 16.41 -5.62
CA LEU A 232 4.26 15.09 -5.00
C LEU A 232 3.84 15.21 -3.55
N GLU A 233 2.89 14.38 -3.17
CA GLU A 233 2.47 14.23 -1.79
C GLU A 233 2.86 12.85 -1.27
N ILE A 234 3.63 12.83 -0.19
CA ILE A 234 4.12 11.62 0.45
C ILE A 234 3.54 11.51 1.86
N ASP A 235 3.00 10.35 2.21
CA ASP A 235 2.75 9.97 3.60
C ASP A 235 3.91 9.15 4.12
N VAL A 236 4.43 9.53 5.28
CA VAL A 236 5.39 8.73 6.03
C VAL A 236 4.67 8.23 7.28
N ARG A 237 4.25 6.96 7.25
CA ARG A 237 3.53 6.33 8.37
C ARG A 237 4.39 5.33 9.10
N PRO A 238 4.52 5.41 10.43
CA PRO A 238 5.08 4.30 11.18
C PRO A 238 4.17 3.08 11.07
N LEU A 239 4.80 1.91 10.92
CA LEU A 239 4.10 0.63 11.01
C LEU A 239 3.89 0.26 12.48
N ALA A 240 2.83 -0.49 12.77
CA ALA A 240 2.72 -1.17 14.04
C ALA A 240 3.90 -2.14 14.17
N GLU A 241 4.45 -2.27 15.37
CA GLU A 241 5.37 -3.37 15.64
C GLU A 241 4.66 -4.69 15.33
N PRO A 242 5.38 -5.71 14.81
CA PRO A 242 4.77 -7.02 14.65
C PRO A 242 4.22 -7.39 16.03
N ASP A 243 2.96 -7.84 16.09
CA ASP A 243 2.47 -8.46 17.31
C ASP A 243 3.52 -9.53 17.65
N ALA A 244 4.23 -9.37 18.78
CA ALA A 244 5.10 -10.40 19.29
C ALA A 244 4.20 -11.63 19.43
N GLU A 245 4.37 -12.59 18.52
CA GLU A 245 3.48 -13.74 18.41
C GLU A 245 3.35 -14.37 19.80
N ALA A 246 2.17 -14.23 20.40
CA ALA A 246 1.82 -14.82 21.68
C ALA A 246 1.37 -16.27 21.47
#